data_AF-A0A0Q1G558-F1
#
_entry.id   AF-A0A0Q1G558-F1
#
_cell.length_a   1.000
_cell.length_b   1.000
_cell.length_c   1.000
_cell.angle_alpha   90.00
_cell.angle_beta   90.00
_cell.angle_gamma   90.00
#
_symmetry.space_group_name_H-M   'P 1'
#
loop_
_entity.id
_entity.type
_entity.pdbx_description
1 polymer ?
#
loop_
_entity_poly.entity_id
_entity_poly.type
_entity_poly.pdbx_seq_one_letter_code
_entity_poly.pdbx_strand_id
1 'polypeptide(L)'
;MRLWHWLRRFDLILAGFPAAKEGGGRSPVFEREFHASGHASREDLTWIIDQIDSDRIVPIHTEAREWFADRFEDVVLAEEGVGIEF
;
A
#
# COMPACT_ATOMS: atom_id res chain seq x y z
N MET A 1 -2.83 6.61 -10.11
CA MET A 1 -3.77 5.68 -9.45
C MET A 1 -4.39 4.75 -10.49
N ARG A 2 -4.14 3.43 -10.39
CA ARG A 2 -4.67 2.41 -11.32
C ARG A 2 -6.21 2.34 -11.36
N LEU A 3 -6.88 2.61 -10.23
CA LEU A 3 -8.35 2.55 -10.11
C LEU A 3 -9.09 3.48 -11.09
N TRP A 4 -8.66 4.73 -11.25
CA TRP A 4 -9.36 5.70 -12.11
C TRP A 4 -9.32 5.30 -13.59
N HIS A 5 -8.24 4.68 -14.04
CA HIS A 5 -8.15 4.14 -15.39
C HIS A 5 -9.16 3.02 -15.61
N TRP A 6 -9.36 2.13 -14.62
CA TRP A 6 -10.34 1.05 -14.72
C TRP A 6 -11.78 1.56 -14.73
N LEU A 7 -12.12 2.51 -13.87
CA LEU A 7 -13.47 3.10 -13.82
C LEU A 7 -13.84 3.74 -15.15
N ARG A 8 -12.92 4.49 -15.77
CA ARG A 8 -13.13 5.07 -17.11
C ARG A 8 -13.16 4.01 -18.21
N ARG A 9 -12.31 2.99 -18.13
CA ARG A 9 -12.21 1.93 -19.15
C ARG A 9 -13.47 1.08 -19.24
N PHE A 10 -14.18 0.93 -18.13
CA PHE A 10 -15.37 0.10 -18.00
C PHE A 10 -16.67 0.88 -17.79
N ASP A 11 -16.61 2.22 -17.85
CA ASP A 11 -17.76 3.12 -17.65
C ASP A 11 -18.54 2.84 -16.35
N LEU A 12 -17.80 2.56 -15.28
CA LEU A 12 -18.38 2.21 -13.97
C LEU A 12 -18.79 3.48 -13.22
N ILE A 13 -20.02 3.50 -12.73
CA ILE A 13 -20.53 4.56 -11.84
C ILE A 13 -20.05 4.26 -10.42
N LEU A 14 -19.36 5.23 -9.83
CA LEU A 14 -18.93 5.17 -8.44
C LEU A 14 -20.10 5.49 -7.50
N ALA A 15 -20.33 4.62 -6.52
CA ALA A 15 -21.18 4.87 -5.37
C ALA A 15 -20.36 4.61 -4.09
N GLY A 16 -20.46 5.50 -3.10
CA GLY A 16 -19.91 5.26 -1.76
C GLY A 16 -18.60 5.96 -1.39
N PHE A 17 -18.01 6.81 -2.23
CA PHE A 17 -16.93 7.72 -1.81
C PHE A 17 -16.85 8.97 -2.72
N PRO A 18 -16.32 10.11 -2.25
CA PRO A 18 -16.31 11.36 -3.00
C PRO A 18 -15.30 11.37 -4.16
N ALA A 19 -15.56 12.19 -5.17
CA ALA A 19 -14.62 12.43 -6.28
C ALA A 19 -14.31 13.93 -6.39
N ALA A 20 -13.04 14.30 -6.31
CA ALA A 20 -12.58 15.68 -6.45
C ALA A 20 -12.33 16.02 -7.92
N LYS A 21 -12.50 17.30 -8.30
CA LYS A 21 -12.23 17.80 -9.65
C LYS A 21 -10.82 18.41 -9.67
N GLU A 22 -9.89 17.78 -10.35
CA GLU A 22 -8.50 18.26 -10.51
C GLU A 22 -8.13 18.30 -11.99
N GLY A 23 -7.56 19.42 -12.45
CA GLY A 23 -6.87 19.50 -13.75
C GLY A 23 -7.66 19.01 -14.97
N GLY A 24 -8.98 19.20 -15.01
CA GLY A 24 -9.82 18.74 -16.14
C GLY A 24 -10.36 17.30 -16.02
N GLY A 25 -10.04 16.58 -14.94
CA GLY A 25 -10.58 15.25 -14.61
C GLY A 25 -11.28 15.20 -13.24
N ARG A 26 -11.93 14.06 -12.96
CA ARG A 26 -12.32 13.68 -11.59
C ARG A 26 -11.31 12.66 -11.06
N SER A 27 -11.06 12.63 -9.76
CA SER A 27 -10.21 11.62 -9.11
C SER A 27 -10.90 11.14 -7.83
N PRO A 28 -10.84 9.83 -7.50
CA PRO A 28 -11.37 9.31 -6.24
C PRO A 28 -10.66 10.00 -5.05
N VAL A 29 -11.46 10.48 -4.09
CA VAL A 29 -10.97 10.96 -2.80
C VAL A 29 -11.15 9.83 -1.80
N PHE A 30 -10.03 9.37 -1.24
CA PHE A 30 -10.03 8.36 -0.21
C PHE A 30 -10.10 9.04 1.15
N GLU A 31 -11.21 8.85 1.86
CA GLU A 31 -11.36 9.27 3.25
C GLU A 31 -10.75 8.20 4.16
N ARG A 32 -10.10 8.63 5.26
CA ARG A 32 -9.42 7.72 6.20
C ARG A 32 -10.37 6.78 6.94
N GLU A 33 -11.66 7.13 7.00
CA GLU A 33 -12.65 6.50 7.87
C GLU A 33 -13.17 5.15 7.35
N PHE A 34 -13.02 4.89 6.04
CA PHE A 34 -13.54 3.68 5.40
C PHE A 34 -12.43 2.95 4.63
N HIS A 35 -11.62 2.17 5.34
CA HIS A 35 -10.57 1.34 4.76
C HIS A 35 -11.03 -0.13 4.72
N ALA A 36 -11.31 -0.66 3.52
CA ALA A 36 -11.78 -2.03 3.31
C ALA A 36 -10.88 -2.81 2.33
N SER A 37 -9.57 -2.55 2.32
CA SER A 37 -8.66 -3.10 1.30
C SER A 37 -8.19 -4.54 1.57
N GLY A 38 -8.57 -5.15 2.69
CA GLY A 38 -8.09 -6.48 3.11
C GLY A 38 -6.61 -6.51 3.50
N HIS A 39 -5.88 -5.39 3.40
CA HIS A 39 -4.49 -5.23 3.82
C HIS A 39 -4.40 -4.26 5.01
N ALA A 40 -3.39 -4.45 5.86
CA ALA A 40 -3.07 -3.53 6.95
C ALA A 40 -2.68 -2.15 6.39
N SER A 41 -3.09 -1.09 7.08
CA SER A 41 -2.66 0.28 6.75
C SER A 41 -1.17 0.47 7.05
N ARG A 42 -0.59 1.61 6.63
CA ARG A 42 0.82 1.92 6.91
C ARG A 42 1.07 2.08 8.42
N GLU A 43 0.12 2.70 9.10
CA GLU A 43 0.12 2.90 10.54
C GLU A 43 0.01 1.55 11.27
N ASP A 44 -0.89 0.68 10.83
CA ASP A 44 -1.03 -0.67 11.40
C ASP A 44 0.23 -1.50 11.15
N LEU A 45 0.82 -1.44 9.96
CA LEU A 45 2.08 -2.14 9.66
C LEU A 45 3.21 -1.66 10.58
N THR A 46 3.32 -0.36 10.81
CA THR A 46 4.32 0.20 11.73
C THR A 46 4.10 -0.31 13.15
N TRP A 47 2.85 -0.31 13.60
CA TRP A 47 2.49 -0.84 14.91
C TRP A 47 2.78 -2.35 15.03
N ILE A 48 2.40 -3.15 14.03
CA ILE A 48 2.64 -4.61 14.03
C ILE A 48 4.13 -4.92 14.11
N ILE A 49 4.96 -4.24 13.32
CA ILE A 49 6.41 -4.45 13.31
C ILE A 49 7.01 -4.14 14.68
N ASP A 50 6.63 -3.01 15.28
CA ASP A 50 7.07 -2.62 16.62
C ASP A 50 6.63 -3.61 17.71
N GLN A 51 5.42 -4.17 17.61
CA GLN A 51 4.93 -5.13 18.59
C GLN A 51 5.54 -6.54 18.44
N ILE A 52 5.90 -6.94 17.23
CA ILE A 52 6.53 -8.24 16.99
C ILE A 52 8.01 -8.21 17.39
N ASP A 53 8.68 -7.07 17.21
CA ASP A 53 10.11 -6.90 17.49
C ASP A 53 10.97 -7.98 16.81
N SER A 54 10.77 -8.11 15.50
CA SER A 54 11.42 -9.15 14.70
C SER A 54 12.90 -8.85 14.46
N ASP A 55 13.76 -9.87 14.58
CA ASP A 55 15.20 -9.77 14.28
C ASP A 55 15.49 -9.36 12.81
N ARG A 56 14.56 -9.66 11.90
CA ARG A 56 14.66 -9.35 10.46
C ARG A 56 13.29 -9.07 9.86
N ILE A 57 13.25 -8.11 8.92
CA ILE A 57 12.04 -7.76 8.17
C ILE A 57 12.25 -8.03 6.68
N VAL A 58 11.38 -8.81 6.05
CA VAL A 58 11.42 -9.09 4.60
C VAL A 58 10.14 -8.58 3.94
N PRO A 59 10.12 -7.37 3.36
CA PRO A 59 8.94 -6.84 2.71
C PRO A 59 8.69 -7.55 1.38
N ILE A 60 7.59 -8.31 1.33
CA ILE A 60 7.05 -9.00 0.15
C ILE A 60 5.67 -8.46 -0.22
N HIS A 61 5.19 -8.78 -1.42
CA HIS A 61 3.86 -8.37 -1.91
C HIS A 61 3.61 -6.84 -1.84
N THR A 62 4.67 -6.05 -2.03
CA THR A 62 4.62 -4.58 -2.07
C THR A 62 5.57 -4.04 -3.14
N GLU A 63 5.15 -3.00 -3.85
CA GLU A 63 5.99 -2.25 -4.78
C GLU A 63 6.81 -1.14 -4.07
N ALA A 64 6.51 -0.85 -2.80
CA ALA A 64 7.16 0.21 -2.02
C ALA A 64 8.08 -0.39 -0.96
N ARG A 65 9.06 -1.18 -1.39
CA ARG A 65 9.94 -1.98 -0.50
C ARG A 65 10.96 -1.09 0.19
N GLU A 66 11.39 -0.04 -0.51
CA GLU A 66 12.31 0.99 -0.04
C GLU A 66 11.75 1.73 1.18
N TRP A 67 10.42 1.90 1.25
CA TRP A 67 9.79 2.50 2.43
C TRP A 67 10.07 1.74 3.73
N PHE A 68 10.20 0.41 3.66
CA PHE A 68 10.56 -0.38 4.84
C PHE A 68 12.02 -0.15 5.21
N ALA A 69 12.93 -0.20 4.24
CA ALA A 69 14.37 0.01 4.46
C ALA A 69 14.70 1.42 4.99
N ASP A 70 13.94 2.44 4.59
CA ASP A 70 14.12 3.80 5.08
C ASP A 70 13.62 4.01 6.52
N ARG A 71 12.76 3.13 7.02
CA ARG A 71 12.00 3.34 8.27
C ARG A 71 12.32 2.36 9.38
N PHE A 72 12.76 1.15 9.05
CA PHE A 72 13.04 0.10 9.99
C PHE A 72 14.47 -0.40 9.83
N GLU A 73 15.05 -0.86 10.93
CA GLU A 73 16.34 -1.54 10.94
C GLU A 73 16.16 -3.00 10.50
N ASP A 74 17.26 -3.66 10.15
CA ASP A 74 17.29 -5.11 9.85
C ASP A 74 16.37 -5.58 8.71
N VAL A 75 16.15 -4.70 7.73
CA VAL A 75 15.35 -4.98 6.53
C VAL A 75 16.18 -5.69 5.46
N VAL A 76 15.66 -6.80 4.94
CA VAL A 76 16.24 -7.55 3.82
C VAL A 76 15.38 -7.40 2.57
N LEU A 77 15.92 -6.74 1.55
CA LEU A 77 15.27 -6.59 0.25
C LEU A 77 15.53 -7.82 -0.62
N ALA A 78 14.63 -8.81 -0.51
CA ALA A 78 14.72 -10.06 -1.28
C ALA A 78 14.70 -9.82 -2.80
N GLU A 79 15.56 -10.50 -3.55
CA GLU A 79 15.50 -10.53 -5.02
C GLU A 79 14.68 -11.74 -5.50
N GLU A 80 13.98 -11.58 -6.62
CA GLU A 80 13.16 -12.66 -7.16
C GLU A 80 14.03 -13.85 -7.59
N GLY A 81 13.66 -15.04 -7.12
CA GLY A 81 14.39 -16.28 -7.41
C GLY A 81 15.69 -16.48 -6.62
N VAL A 82 16.04 -15.56 -5.71
CA VAL A 82 17.23 -15.66 -4.87
C VAL A 82 16.84 -16.09 -3.46
N GLY A 83 17.51 -17.13 -2.94
CA GLY A 83 17.32 -17.59 -1.56
C GLY A 83 17.98 -16.64 -0.55
N ILE A 84 17.36 -16.49 0.62
CA ILE A 84 17.91 -15.73 1.75
C ILE A 84 18.24 -16.72 2.86
N GLU A 85 19.44 -16.59 3.42
CA GLU A 85 19.89 -17.34 4.60
C GLU A 85 19.93 -16.41 5.83
N PHE A 86 19.59 -16.96 6.99
CA PHE A 86 19.54 -16.26 8.27
C PHE A 86 20.33 -17.02 9.33
#